data_AF-A0A8T7J2G7-F1
#
_entry.id   AF-A0A8T7J2G7-F1
#
_cell.length_a   1.000
_cell.length_b   1.000
_cell.length_c   1.000
_cell.angle_alpha   90.00
_cell.angle_beta   90.00
_cell.angle_gamma   90.00
#
_symmetry.space_group_name_H-M   'P 1'
#
loop_
_entity.id
_entity.type
_entity.pdbx_description
1 polymer ?
#
loop_
_entity_poly.entity_id
_entity_poly.type
_entity_poly.pdbx_seq_one_letter_code
_entity_poly.pdbx_strand_id
1 'polypeptide(L)' 'MSLTWQQTLSDEKQKAYFVETLKQVQQQREAGEIIYPSDDDVFNAFD' A
#
# COMPACT_ATOMS: atom_id res chain seq x y z
N MET A 1 6.19 22.92 -11.24
CA MET A 1 6.00 21.46 -11.09
C MET A 1 5.50 21.24 -9.68
N SER A 2 4.28 20.68 -9.51
CA SER A 2 3.77 20.34 -8.18
C SER A 2 4.38 19.02 -7.76
N LEU A 3 4.95 18.98 -6.56
CA LEU A 3 5.42 17.74 -5.95
C LEU A 3 4.18 16.89 -5.64
N THR A 4 4.13 15.66 -6.17
CA THR A 4 3.00 14.73 -5.90
C THR A 4 3.38 13.72 -4.84
N TRP A 5 2.40 13.18 -4.12
CA TRP A 5 2.62 12.10 -3.15
C TRP A 5 3.34 10.89 -3.77
N GLN A 6 3.03 10.60 -5.03
CA GLN A 6 3.68 9.54 -5.80
C GLN A 6 5.18 9.77 -5.93
N GLN A 7 5.61 11.01 -6.18
CA GLN A 7 7.03 11.37 -6.27
C GLN A 7 7.71 11.36 -4.89
N THR A 8 7.06 11.90 -3.86
CA THR A 8 7.66 11.98 -2.50
C THR A 8 7.80 10.63 -1.81
N LEU A 9 6.92 9.68 -2.11
CA LEU A 9 6.91 8.37 -1.48
C LEU A 9 7.59 7.29 -2.33
N SER A 10 8.14 7.63 -3.51
CA SER A 10 8.75 6.67 -4.41
C SER A 10 9.85 5.84 -3.73
N ASP A 11 10.78 6.50 -3.02
CA ASP A 11 11.85 5.82 -2.28
C ASP A 11 11.33 5.05 -1.06
N GLU A 12 10.31 5.60 -0.38
CA GLU A 12 9.72 4.97 0.81
C GLU A 12 9.03 3.65 0.45
N LYS A 13 8.34 3.59 -0.70
CA LYS A 13 7.64 2.40 -1.20
C LYS A 13 8.57 1.23 -1.52
N GLN A 14 9.86 1.49 -1.73
CA GLN A 14 10.86 0.46 -2.01
C GLN A 14 11.46 -0.16 -0.75
N LYS A 15 11.24 0.45 0.43
CA LYS A 15 11.82 -0.05 1.68
C LYS A 15 11.20 -1.40 2.05
N ALA A 16 12.04 -2.29 2.59
CA ALA A 16 11.67 -3.66 2.91
C ALA A 16 10.40 -3.72 3.78
N TYR A 17 10.31 -2.90 4.83
CA TYR A 17 9.15 -2.90 5.73
C TYR A 17 7.83 -2.58 5.00
N PHE A 18 7.86 -1.68 4.01
CA PHE A 18 6.66 -1.28 3.27
C PHE A 18 6.19 -2.42 2.37
N VAL A 19 7.12 -3.00 1.61
CA VAL A 19 6.87 -4.16 0.73
C VAL A 19 6.41 -5.37 1.53
N GLU A 20 7.04 -5.66 2.66
CA GLU A 20 6.69 -6.77 3.53
C GLU A 20 5.31 -6.60 4.17
N THR A 21 4.95 -5.36 4.55
CA THR A 21 3.61 -5.07 5.08
C THR A 21 2.53 -5.36 4.05
N LEU A 22 2.70 -4.89 2.81
CA LEU A 22 1.75 -5.17 1.72
C LEU A 22 1.65 -6.67 1.42
N LYS A 23 2.80 -7.37 1.41
CA LYS A 23 2.83 -8.82 1.22
C LYS A 23 2.07 -9.57 2.31
N GLN A 24 2.23 -9.18 3.58
CA GLN A 24 1.54 -9.80 4.69
C GLN A 24 0.02 -9.62 4.60
N VAL A 25 -0.43 -8.40 4.29
CA VAL A 25 -1.86 -8.11 4.09
C VAL A 25 -2.42 -8.96 2.93
N GLN A 26 -1.71 -9.03 1.81
CA GLN A 26 -2.12 -9.85 0.66
C GLN A 26 -2.23 -11.34 1.03
N GLN A 27 -1.25 -11.88 1.76
CA GLN A 27 -1.28 -13.27 2.23
C GLN A 27 -2.49 -13.56 3.14
N GLN A 28 -2.85 -12.62 4.01
CA GLN A 28 -4.03 -12.76 4.88
C GLN A 28 -5.34 -12.73 4.07
N ARG A 29 -5.44 -11.85 3.07
CA ARG A 29 -6.57 -11.85 2.12
C ARG A 29 -6.69 -13.19 1.39
N GLU A 30 -5.56 -13.72 0.89
CA GLU A 30 -5.50 -15.03 0.21
C GLU A 30 -5.84 -16.21 1.13
N ALA A 31 -5.53 -16.10 2.42
CA ALA A 31 -5.92 -17.07 3.44
C ALA A 31 -7.44 -17.04 3.77
N GLY A 32 -8.20 -16.11 3.16
CA GLY A 32 -9.63 -15.97 3.34
C GLY A 32 -10.05 -14.96 4.40
N GLU A 33 -9.11 -14.18 4.94
CA GLU A 33 -9.42 -13.11 5.89
C GLU A 33 -10.04 -11.90 5.18
N ILE A 34 -11.14 -11.39 5.72
CA ILE A 34 -11.83 -10.22 5.16
C ILE A 34 -11.19 -8.95 5.73
N ILE A 35 -10.29 -8.35 4.95
CA ILE A 35 -9.56 -7.13 5.32
C ILE A 35 -10.20 -5.91 4.62
N TYR A 36 -10.44 -4.84 5.38
CA TYR A 36 -11.00 -3.59 4.88
C TYR A 36 -9.98 -2.44 4.97
N PRO A 37 -10.02 -1.46 4.05
CA PRO A 37 -10.90 -1.37 2.87
C PRO A 37 -10.48 -2.33 1.75
N SER A 38 -11.14 -2.27 0.57
CA SER A 38 -10.68 -2.98 -0.63
C SER A 38 -9.24 -2.58 -0.98
N ASP A 39 -8.49 -3.44 -1.67
CA ASP A 39 -7.09 -3.16 -2.05
C ASP A 39 -6.96 -1.84 -2.83
N ASP A 40 -7.87 -1.62 -3.78
CA ASP A 40 -7.94 -0.40 -4.60
C ASP A 40 -8.18 0.87 -3.76
N ASP A 41 -8.81 0.73 -2.58
CA ASP A 41 -9.21 1.87 -1.74
C ASP A 41 -8.18 2.22 -0.65
N VAL A 42 -7.15 1.39 -0.44
CA VAL A 42 -6.18 1.55 0.67
C VAL A 42 -5.46 2.89 0.60
N PHE A 43 -5.25 3.43 -0.61
CA PHE A 43 -4.46 4.64 -0.83
C PHE A 43 -5.26 5.84 -1.35
N ASN A 44 -6.61 5.77 -1.38
CA ASN A 44 -7.47 6.86 -1.87
C ASN A 44 -7.26 8.20 -1.12
N ALA A 45 -6.69 8.16 0.09
CA ALA A 45 -6.35 9.37 0.84
C ALA A 45 -5.20 10.18 0.22
N PHE A 46 -4.45 9.62 -0.74
CA PHE A 46 -3.29 10.25 -1.38
C PHE A 46 -3.55 10.77 -2.80
N ASP A 47 -4.75 10.55 -3.34
CA ASP A 47 -5.20 11.05 -4.65
C ASP A 47 -5.49 12.57 -4.67
#